data_AF-A0A7R9WNJ1-F1
#
_entry.id   AF-A0A7R9WNJ1-F1
#
_cell.length_a   1.000
_cell.length_b   1.000
_cell.length_c   1.000
_cell.angle_alpha   90.00
_cell.angle_beta   90.00
_cell.angle_gamma   90.00
#
_symmetry.space_group_name_H-M   'P 1'
#
loop_
_entity.id
_entity.type
_entity.pdbx_description
1 polymer ?
#
loop_
_entity_poly.entity_id
_entity_poly.type
_entity_poly.pdbx_seq_one_letter_code
_entity_poly.pdbx_strand_id
1 'polypeptide(L)'
;QFKKAVEEANVFIGSLIFVQELAEKVIDVVKPARESLDAVLVFPSMPEVMRLNKVGSFTMKNLGQSKSVVSDFMKKKKQEDGSSFEEGMLKLLRTLPKVLKFLPSDKAADARTFMMSFQYWLGGSPENLQSLLTMVGQDYVGPVKAAMEGK
;
A
#
# COMPACT_ATOMS: atom_id res chain seq x y z
N GLN A 1 15.18 13.12 12.11
CA GLN A 1 15.59 11.74 11.79
C GLN A 1 14.62 11.10 10.80
N PHE A 2 13.32 10.98 11.10
CA PHE A 2 12.33 10.36 10.21
C PHE A 2 12.31 10.91 8.77
N LYS A 3 12.23 12.24 8.62
CA LYS A 3 12.27 12.89 7.29
C LYS A 3 13.46 12.48 6.43
N LYS A 4 14.67 12.58 7.00
CA LYS A 4 15.91 12.17 6.32
C LYS A 4 15.89 10.69 5.92
N ALA A 5 15.43 9.81 6.81
CA ALA A 5 15.33 8.39 6.51
C ALA A 5 14.36 8.11 5.34
N VAL A 6 13.25 8.84 5.25
CA VAL A 6 12.31 8.72 4.13
C VAL A 6 12.89 9.25 2.82
N GLU A 7 13.66 10.35 2.87
CA GLU A 7 14.35 10.91 1.69
C GLU A 7 15.42 9.97 1.12
N GLU A 8 16.05 9.15 1.97
CA GLU A 8 17.09 8.19 1.59
C GLU A 8 16.54 6.77 1.32
N ALA A 9 15.25 6.52 1.56
CA ALA A 9 14.66 5.20 1.42
C ALA A 9 14.26 4.87 -0.03
N ASN A 10 14.30 3.57 -0.36
CA ASN A 10 13.66 3.03 -1.57
C ASN A 10 12.18 2.72 -1.32
N VAL A 11 11.85 2.16 -0.16
CA VAL A 11 10.50 1.68 0.16
C VAL A 11 10.04 2.27 1.49
N PHE A 12 8.85 2.85 1.49
CA PHE A 12 8.15 3.24 2.72
C PHE A 12 7.05 2.23 3.05
N ILE A 13 7.04 1.72 4.28
CA ILE A 13 5.97 0.85 4.78
C ILE A 13 5.34 1.52 6.02
N GLY A 14 4.02 1.72 5.97
CA GLY A 14 3.23 2.25 7.09
C GLY A 14 2.02 1.35 7.37
N SER A 15 1.66 1.18 8.65
CA SER A 15 0.52 0.37 9.06
C SER A 15 -0.02 0.84 10.39
N LEU A 16 -1.33 0.67 10.61
CA LEU A 16 -2.06 0.97 11.85
C LEU A 16 -1.92 2.42 12.34
N ILE A 17 -1.76 3.37 11.41
CA ILE A 17 -1.64 4.79 11.73
C ILE A 17 -3.05 5.38 11.81
N PHE A 18 -3.61 5.44 13.03
CA PHE A 18 -4.97 5.94 13.32
C PHE A 18 -5.02 7.19 14.20
N VAL A 19 -3.85 7.75 14.54
CA VAL A 19 -3.75 8.99 15.31
C VAL A 19 -3.58 10.15 14.34
N GLN A 20 -4.50 11.12 14.37
CA GLN A 20 -4.54 12.26 13.44
C GLN A 20 -3.19 13.00 13.35
N GLU A 21 -2.60 13.33 14.50
CA GLU A 21 -1.31 14.05 14.55
C GLU A 21 -0.16 13.24 13.92
N LEU A 22 -0.16 11.91 14.08
CA LEU A 22 0.83 11.04 13.45
C LEU A 22 0.57 10.90 11.95
N ALA A 23 -0.69 10.81 11.54
CA ALA A 23 -1.09 10.76 10.13
C ALA A 23 -0.62 12.01 9.39
N GLU A 24 -0.84 13.20 9.96
CA GLU A 24 -0.37 14.49 9.41
C GLU A 24 1.15 14.52 9.27
N LYS A 25 1.89 14.16 10.32
CA LYS A 25 3.37 14.08 10.29
C LYS A 25 3.89 13.13 9.21
N VAL A 26 3.23 11.97 9.02
CA VAL A 26 3.60 11.01 7.97
C VAL A 26 3.31 11.57 6.59
N ILE A 27 2.15 12.21 6.38
CA ILE A 27 1.79 12.82 5.10
C ILE A 27 2.78 13.93 4.72
N ASP A 28 3.10 14.82 5.67
CA ASP A 28 4.01 15.95 5.42
C ASP A 28 5.41 15.50 5.00
N VAL A 29 5.86 14.34 5.47
CA VAL A 29 7.17 13.77 5.16
C VAL A 29 7.15 12.91 3.91
N VAL A 30 6.17 12.00 3.79
CA VAL A 30 6.15 10.98 2.74
C VAL A 30 5.59 11.52 1.43
N LYS A 31 4.62 12.44 1.47
CA LYS A 31 4.00 12.98 0.25
C LYS A 31 5.02 13.71 -0.66
N PRO A 32 5.94 14.55 -0.15
CA PRO A 32 6.98 15.16 -0.99
C PRO A 32 7.99 14.15 -1.55
N ALA A 33 8.34 13.12 -0.78
CA ALA A 33 9.26 12.05 -1.19
C ALA A 33 8.59 10.94 -2.03
N ARG A 34 7.26 11.01 -2.23
CA ARG A 34 6.48 9.94 -2.83
C ARG A 34 6.98 9.57 -4.23
N GLU A 35 7.44 10.54 -5.01
CA GLU A 35 7.91 10.27 -6.37
C GLU A 35 9.31 9.65 -6.39
N SER A 36 10.19 9.98 -5.43
CA SER A 36 11.54 9.41 -5.33
C SER A 36 11.57 8.02 -4.69
N LEU A 37 10.59 7.68 -3.84
CA LEU A 37 10.43 6.32 -3.30
C LEU A 37 10.05 5.35 -4.42
N ASP A 38 10.72 4.22 -4.57
CA ASP A 38 10.36 3.18 -5.55
C ASP A 38 8.97 2.58 -5.25
N ALA A 39 8.64 2.40 -3.97
CA ALA A 39 7.33 1.93 -3.53
C ALA A 39 6.89 2.56 -2.20
N VAL A 40 5.57 2.76 -2.05
CA VAL A 40 4.92 3.20 -0.81
C VAL A 40 3.79 2.22 -0.51
N LEU A 41 3.95 1.45 0.56
CA LEU A 41 2.97 0.48 1.05
C LEU A 41 2.37 1.00 2.35
N VAL A 42 1.14 1.47 2.28
CA VAL A 42 0.35 1.82 3.47
C VAL A 42 -0.75 0.79 3.64
N PHE A 43 -0.54 -0.09 4.61
CA PHE A 43 -1.51 -1.04 5.12
C PHE A 43 -2.48 -0.34 6.07
N PRO A 44 -3.58 -0.99 6.48
CA PRO A 44 -4.64 -0.40 7.26
C PRO A 44 -4.25 0.82 8.14
N SER A 45 -4.57 2.05 7.68
CA SER A 45 -4.33 3.32 8.37
C SER A 45 -5.43 4.35 8.02
N MET A 46 -5.36 5.58 8.54
CA MET A 46 -6.31 6.65 8.17
C MET A 46 -6.37 6.87 6.65
N PRO A 47 -7.55 7.20 6.07
CA PRO A 47 -7.75 7.32 4.62
C PRO A 47 -6.73 8.23 3.90
N GLU A 48 -6.33 9.32 4.54
CA GLU A 48 -5.36 10.29 4.04
C GLU A 48 -3.96 9.71 3.94
N VAL A 49 -3.55 8.84 4.86
CA VAL A 49 -2.28 8.10 4.80
C VAL A 49 -2.37 6.99 3.75
N MET A 50 -3.50 6.28 3.69
CA MET A 50 -3.75 5.23 2.69
C MET A 50 -3.63 5.75 1.24
N ARG A 51 -3.94 7.04 0.99
CA ARG A 51 -3.79 7.69 -0.32
C ARG A 51 -2.33 7.85 -0.76
N LEU A 52 -1.36 7.70 0.14
CA LEU A 52 0.06 7.75 -0.20
C LEU A 52 0.51 6.53 -1.01
N ASN A 53 -0.22 5.40 -0.92
CA ASN A 53 0.11 4.16 -1.61
C ASN A 53 0.57 4.38 -3.07
N LYS A 54 1.68 3.73 -3.41
CA LYS A 54 2.30 3.74 -4.73
C LYS A 54 3.00 2.40 -4.96
N VAL A 55 2.54 1.64 -5.93
CA VAL A 55 3.18 0.39 -6.37
C VAL A 55 3.13 0.42 -7.88
N GLY A 56 4.24 0.73 -8.55
CA GLY A 56 4.24 1.01 -9.99
C GLY A 56 3.20 2.05 -10.39
N SER A 57 2.30 1.66 -11.29
CA SER A 57 1.16 2.46 -11.76
C SER A 57 -0.09 2.36 -10.86
N PHE A 58 -0.10 1.45 -9.88
CA PHE A 58 -1.20 1.27 -8.96
C PHE A 58 -1.25 2.39 -7.90
N THR A 59 -2.43 2.97 -7.76
CA THR A 59 -2.77 3.91 -6.70
C THR A 59 -4.19 3.64 -6.19
N MET A 60 -4.51 4.11 -4.99
CA MET A 60 -5.87 4.03 -4.45
C MET A 60 -6.91 4.79 -5.31
N LYS A 61 -6.50 5.69 -6.20
CA LYS A 61 -7.40 6.33 -7.18
C LYS A 61 -7.90 5.32 -8.23
N ASN A 62 -7.08 4.34 -8.61
CA ASN A 62 -7.44 3.31 -9.59
C ASN A 62 -8.58 2.41 -9.08
N LEU A 63 -8.65 2.21 -7.74
CA LEU A 63 -9.76 1.52 -7.07
C LEU A 63 -11.06 2.35 -7.01
N GLY A 64 -10.97 3.68 -7.14
CA GLY A 64 -12.09 4.61 -7.04
C GLY A 64 -12.93 4.77 -8.30
N GLN A 65 -12.51 4.21 -9.45
CA GLN A 65 -13.32 4.25 -10.67
C GLN A 65 -14.54 3.30 -10.64
N SER A 66 -14.61 2.38 -9.66
CA SER A 66 -15.89 1.74 -9.29
C SER A 66 -16.62 2.63 -8.27
N LYS A 67 -17.44 3.56 -8.77
CA LYS A 67 -18.10 4.67 -8.04
C LYS A 67 -18.93 4.33 -6.78
N SER A 68 -19.09 3.08 -6.35
CA SER A 68 -20.08 2.74 -5.30
C SER A 68 -19.54 2.05 -4.03
N VAL A 69 -18.35 1.46 -4.02
CA VAL A 69 -17.95 0.59 -2.89
C VAL A 69 -16.96 1.25 -1.93
N VAL A 70 -16.01 2.03 -2.46
CA VAL A 70 -14.92 2.61 -1.66
C VAL A 70 -15.34 3.91 -0.97
N SER A 71 -16.18 4.71 -1.62
CA SER A 71 -16.72 5.96 -1.06
C SER A 71 -17.67 5.73 0.11
N ASP A 72 -18.51 4.70 0.03
CA ASP A 72 -19.44 4.33 1.10
C ASP A 72 -18.70 3.67 2.27
N PHE A 73 -17.65 2.90 1.96
CA PHE A 73 -16.76 2.30 2.94
C PHE A 73 -15.94 3.34 3.73
N MET A 74 -15.50 4.42 3.07
CA MET A 74 -14.81 5.53 3.75
C MET A 74 -15.76 6.45 4.53
N LYS A 75 -17.00 6.65 4.06
CA LYS A 75 -17.99 7.54 4.73
C LYS A 75 -18.64 6.93 5.97
N LYS A 76 -18.89 5.61 6.00
CA LYS A 76 -19.55 4.95 7.15
C LYS A 76 -18.67 4.79 8.40
N LYS A 77 -17.38 5.14 8.32
CA LYS A 77 -16.37 4.79 9.33
C LYS A 77 -15.89 5.93 10.21
N LYS A 78 -16.51 7.10 10.09
CA LYS A 78 -16.17 8.27 10.92
C LYS A 78 -16.68 8.12 12.37
N GLN A 79 -17.23 6.96 12.77
CA GLN A 79 -17.93 6.80 14.05
C GLN A 79 -17.59 5.55 14.88
N GLU A 80 -16.95 4.48 14.40
CA GLU A 80 -16.85 3.24 15.19
C GLU A 80 -15.49 2.53 15.09
N ASP A 81 -15.09 1.98 16.25
CA ASP A 81 -13.84 1.34 16.66
C ASP A 81 -13.06 0.53 15.61
N GLY A 82 -11.75 0.37 15.88
CA GLY A 82 -10.76 -0.28 15.02
C GLY A 82 -11.10 -1.70 14.54
N SER A 83 -12.06 -2.40 15.15
CA SER A 83 -12.60 -3.68 14.68
C SER A 83 -13.26 -3.59 13.30
N SER A 84 -13.91 -2.46 12.97
CA SER A 84 -14.54 -2.26 11.67
C SER A 84 -13.52 -2.16 10.53
N PHE A 85 -12.27 -1.83 10.85
CA PHE A 85 -11.24 -1.48 9.88
C PHE A 85 -10.46 -2.66 9.31
N GLU A 86 -10.07 -3.60 10.16
CA GLU A 86 -9.52 -4.89 9.75
C GLU A 86 -10.50 -5.65 8.86
N GLU A 87 -11.76 -5.77 9.30
CA GLU A 87 -12.83 -6.44 8.55
C GLU A 87 -13.02 -5.85 7.15
N GLY A 88 -12.88 -4.53 7.09
CA GLY A 88 -13.03 -3.78 5.88
C GLY A 88 -11.83 -3.89 4.93
N MET A 89 -10.62 -4.09 5.46
CA MET A 89 -9.46 -4.39 4.61
C MET A 89 -9.45 -5.84 4.14
N LEU A 90 -9.91 -6.78 4.97
CA LEU A 90 -10.18 -8.15 4.55
C LEU A 90 -11.25 -8.17 3.44
N LYS A 91 -12.29 -7.33 3.55
CA LYS A 91 -13.26 -7.14 2.47
C LYS A 91 -12.61 -6.57 1.20
N LEU A 92 -11.70 -5.60 1.32
CA LEU A 92 -10.94 -5.06 0.19
C LEU A 92 -10.08 -6.13 -0.49
N LEU A 93 -9.36 -6.96 0.27
CA LEU A 93 -8.61 -8.11 -0.25
C LEU A 93 -9.50 -9.10 -1.00
N ARG A 94 -10.69 -9.39 -0.47
CA ARG A 94 -11.66 -10.29 -1.11
C ARG A 94 -12.28 -9.70 -2.38
N THR A 95 -12.40 -8.37 -2.47
CA THR A 95 -13.01 -7.70 -3.63
C THR A 95 -11.99 -7.28 -4.69
N LEU A 96 -10.71 -7.08 -4.34
CA LEU A 96 -9.67 -6.67 -5.28
C LEU A 96 -9.61 -7.57 -6.53
N PRO A 97 -9.55 -8.93 -6.42
CA PRO A 97 -9.50 -9.81 -7.58
C PRO A 97 -10.62 -9.60 -8.59
N LYS A 98 -11.82 -9.23 -8.11
CA LYS A 98 -12.98 -8.96 -8.97
C LYS A 98 -12.83 -7.65 -9.75
N VAL A 99 -12.09 -6.69 -9.22
CA VAL A 99 -11.79 -5.40 -9.86
C VAL A 99 -10.60 -5.53 -10.81
N LEU A 100 -9.61 -6.37 -10.49
CA LEU A 100 -8.41 -6.58 -11.31
C LEU A 100 -8.72 -6.98 -12.75
N LYS A 101 -9.78 -7.76 -13.00
CA LYS A 101 -10.17 -8.20 -14.36
C LYS A 101 -10.58 -7.05 -15.29
N PHE A 102 -10.85 -5.86 -14.74
CA PHE A 102 -11.23 -4.67 -15.50
C PHE A 102 -10.07 -3.68 -15.70
N LEU A 103 -8.91 -3.95 -15.11
CA LEU A 103 -7.71 -3.12 -15.28
C LEU A 103 -6.88 -3.63 -16.47
N PRO A 104 -6.18 -2.72 -17.16
CA PRO A 104 -5.08 -3.09 -18.07
C PRO A 104 -4.08 -4.04 -17.39
N SER A 105 -3.44 -4.91 -18.17
CA SER A 105 -2.61 -6.01 -17.65
C SER A 105 -1.44 -5.54 -16.76
N ASP A 106 -0.81 -4.43 -17.13
CA ASP A 106 0.24 -3.74 -16.36
C ASP A 106 -0.31 -3.23 -15.01
N LYS A 107 -1.41 -2.49 -15.02
CA LYS A 107 -2.06 -1.98 -13.80
C LYS A 107 -2.58 -3.11 -12.90
N ALA A 108 -3.04 -4.21 -13.51
CA ALA A 108 -3.49 -5.38 -12.81
C ALA A 108 -2.33 -6.11 -12.12
N ALA A 109 -1.13 -6.16 -12.74
CA ALA A 109 0.06 -6.72 -12.12
C ALA A 109 0.46 -5.94 -10.86
N ASP A 110 0.56 -4.61 -10.97
CA ASP A 110 0.90 -3.75 -9.83
C ASP A 110 -0.12 -3.86 -8.67
N ALA A 111 -1.40 -3.94 -9.01
CA ALA A 111 -2.46 -4.12 -8.03
C ALA A 111 -2.43 -5.51 -7.38
N ARG A 112 -1.99 -6.55 -8.09
CA ARG A 112 -1.71 -7.88 -7.49
C ARG A 112 -0.52 -7.81 -6.55
N THR A 113 0.55 -7.10 -6.90
CA THR A 113 1.70 -6.93 -6.00
C THR A 113 1.28 -6.26 -4.70
N PHE A 114 0.46 -5.19 -4.76
CA PHE A 114 -0.11 -4.60 -3.54
C PHE A 114 -0.90 -5.62 -2.71
N MET A 115 -1.78 -6.40 -3.35
CA MET A 115 -2.56 -7.44 -2.67
C MET A 115 -1.67 -8.50 -1.99
N MET A 116 -0.66 -9.01 -2.70
CA MET A 116 0.31 -9.99 -2.19
C MET A 116 1.13 -9.42 -1.05
N SER A 117 1.61 -8.18 -1.17
CA SER A 117 2.35 -7.50 -0.11
C SER A 117 1.53 -7.42 1.18
N PHE A 118 0.23 -7.15 1.05
CA PHE A 118 -0.65 -7.07 2.19
C PHE A 118 -0.98 -8.45 2.78
N GLN A 119 -1.12 -9.49 1.96
CA GLN A 119 -1.26 -10.87 2.44
C GLN A 119 -0.02 -11.33 3.23
N TYR A 120 1.19 -11.03 2.74
CA TYR A 120 2.42 -11.32 3.48
C TYR A 120 2.49 -10.54 4.80
N TRP A 121 2.09 -9.26 4.79
CA TRP A 121 2.04 -8.46 6.00
C TRP A 121 1.10 -9.06 7.06
N LEU A 122 -0.08 -9.53 6.64
CA LEU A 122 -1.04 -10.20 7.54
C LEU A 122 -0.54 -11.54 8.06
N GLY A 123 0.23 -12.28 7.26
CA GLY A 123 0.83 -13.54 7.70
C GLY A 123 1.87 -13.35 8.80
N GLY A 124 2.62 -12.24 8.77
CA GLY A 124 3.44 -11.75 9.89
C GLY A 124 4.67 -12.59 10.24
N SER A 125 4.85 -13.77 9.63
CA SER A 125 6.03 -14.60 9.86
C SER A 125 7.29 -13.97 9.24
N PRO A 126 8.50 -14.29 9.74
CA PRO A 126 9.75 -13.84 9.13
C PRO A 126 9.84 -14.18 7.62
N GLU A 127 9.38 -15.36 7.23
CA GLU A 127 9.37 -15.82 5.83
C GLU A 127 8.38 -14.99 4.99
N ASN A 128 7.24 -14.59 5.56
CA ASN A 128 6.32 -13.69 4.89
C ASN A 128 6.92 -12.30 4.70
N LEU A 129 7.55 -11.73 5.74
CA LEU A 129 8.20 -10.42 5.62
C LEU A 129 9.37 -10.46 4.64
N GLN A 130 10.15 -11.54 4.64
CA GLN A 130 11.19 -11.76 3.62
C GLN A 130 10.60 -11.81 2.22
N SER A 131 9.50 -12.54 2.03
CA SER A 131 8.83 -12.66 0.73
C SER A 131 8.28 -11.31 0.27
N LEU A 132 7.70 -10.51 1.17
CA LEU A 132 7.25 -9.14 0.92
C LEU A 132 8.40 -8.28 0.42
N LEU A 133 9.50 -8.21 1.20
CA LEU A 133 10.64 -7.34 0.86
C LEU A 133 11.33 -7.79 -0.43
N THR A 134 11.47 -9.11 -0.64
CA THR A 134 12.06 -9.67 -1.86
C THR A 134 11.23 -9.33 -3.08
N MET A 135 9.91 -9.57 -3.05
CA MET A 135 8.99 -9.25 -4.14
C MET A 135 9.01 -7.76 -4.48
N VAL A 136 8.87 -6.89 -3.47
CA VAL A 136 8.85 -5.43 -3.69
C VAL A 136 10.20 -4.93 -4.21
N GLY A 137 11.30 -5.44 -3.66
CA GLY A 137 12.64 -5.12 -4.11
C GLY A 137 12.88 -5.50 -5.57
N GLN A 138 12.56 -6.74 -5.94
CA GLN A 138 12.75 -7.24 -7.31
C GLN A 138 11.90 -6.51 -8.35
N ASP A 139 10.65 -6.18 -8.01
CA ASP A 139 9.71 -5.63 -8.97
C ASP A 139 9.89 -4.11 -9.17
N TYR A 140 10.24 -3.37 -8.11
CA TYR A 140 10.20 -1.91 -8.12
C TYR A 140 11.54 -1.22 -7.82
N VAL A 141 12.48 -1.87 -7.11
CA VAL A 141 13.75 -1.23 -6.73
C VAL A 141 14.81 -1.54 -7.78
N GLY A 142 15.13 -0.54 -8.62
CA GLY A 142 16.02 -0.71 -9.78
C GLY A 142 17.33 -1.45 -9.50
N PRO A 143 18.13 -1.04 -8.49
CA PRO A 143 19.36 -1.75 -8.13
C PRO A 143 19.16 -3.21 -7.72
N VAL A 144 18.06 -3.53 -7.02
CA VAL A 144 17.75 -4.91 -6.59
C VAL A 144 17.32 -5.76 -7.78
N LYS A 145 16.47 -5.21 -8.65
CA LYS A 145 16.06 -5.86 -9.90
C LYS A 145 17.27 -6.26 -10.73
N ALA A 146 18.18 -5.33 -10.97
CA ALA A 146 19.41 -5.59 -11.73
C ALA A 146 20.29 -6.69 -11.09
N ALA A 147 20.35 -6.75 -9.75
CA ALA A 147 21.13 -7.77 -9.03
C ALA A 147 20.51 -9.18 -9.05
N MET A 148 19.24 -9.29 -9.44
CA MET A 148 18.45 -10.52 -9.49
C MET A 148 18.19 -11.01 -10.93
N GLU A 149 18.50 -10.22 -11.95
CA GLU A 149 18.42 -10.67 -13.35
C GLU A 149 19.37 -11.85 -13.59
N GLY A 150 18.80 -13.00 -14.01
CA GLY A 150 19.56 -14.21 -14.35
C GLY A 150 19.91 -15.14 -13.18
N LYS A 151 19.41 -14.88 -11.96
CA LYS A 151 19.43 -15.81 -10.81
C LYS A 151 18.10 -16.53 -10.68
#